data_AF-A0A2K8MBB8-F1
#
_entry.id   AF-A0A2K8MBB8-F1
#
_cell.length_a   1.000
_cell.length_b   1.000
_cell.length_c   1.000
_cell.angle_alpha   90.00
_cell.angle_beta   90.00
_cell.angle_gamma   90.00
#
_symmetry.space_group_name_H-M   'P 1'
#
loop_
_entity.id
_entity.type
_entity.pdbx_description
1 polymer ?
#
loop_
_entity_poly.entity_id
_entity_poly.type
_entity_poly.pdbx_seq_one_letter_code
_entity_poly.pdbx_strand_id
1 'polypeptide(L)'
;MPIQILAILALSAFAAGCDSDPQQQLISNDGTQSRLGKTDSSAPGTDATGAVDTAIRLVAALQMDARYATRVDAVIEATRSHPRLWSGRENADTAELRYKLARETLLKRKPQVLNDVAQRLASTYGESDLQDYLAHLKSGREADHPLASNVDRTLTDVIWDALMMVSVEVNEQAEGW
;
A
#
# COMPACT_ATOMS: atom_id res chain seq x y z
N MET A 1 -41.91 1.07 -23.60
CA MET A 1 -40.96 -0.01 -23.27
C MET A 1 -40.27 0.34 -21.96
N PRO A 2 -40.38 -0.49 -20.91
CA PRO A 2 -39.88 -0.20 -19.57
C PRO A 2 -38.54 -0.90 -19.30
N ILE A 3 -37.63 -0.29 -18.53
CA ILE A 3 -36.76 -1.00 -17.56
C ILE A 3 -36.51 -0.05 -16.37
N GLN A 4 -36.87 -0.55 -15.19
CA GLN A 4 -36.65 -0.02 -13.85
C GLN A 4 -35.19 -0.25 -13.41
N ILE A 5 -34.60 0.67 -12.65
CA ILE A 5 -33.51 0.29 -11.73
C ILE A 5 -33.85 0.81 -10.33
N LEU A 6 -34.19 -0.15 -9.48
CA LEU A 6 -34.37 -0.04 -8.05
C LEU A 6 -33.07 0.42 -7.38
N ALA A 7 -33.23 1.35 -6.45
CA ALA A 7 -32.32 1.51 -5.32
C ALA A 7 -32.60 0.40 -4.28
N ILE A 8 -31.59 -0.39 -3.93
CA ILE A 8 -31.55 -1.15 -2.67
C ILE A 8 -30.12 -1.07 -2.13
N LEU A 9 -29.94 -0.19 -1.14
CA LEU A 9 -28.84 -0.22 -0.18
C LEU A 9 -29.47 -0.57 1.15
N ALA A 10 -29.32 -1.81 1.62
CA ALA A 10 -29.42 -2.18 3.03
C ALA A 10 -29.09 -3.66 3.24
N LEU A 11 -28.16 -3.90 4.17
CA LEU A 11 -28.09 -4.95 5.23
C LEU A 11 -26.60 -5.26 5.46
N SER A 12 -26.05 -5.30 6.68
CA SER A 12 -26.63 -5.25 8.02
C SER A 12 -25.48 -5.10 9.03
N ALA A 13 -25.75 -4.39 10.13
CA ALA A 13 -24.97 -4.43 11.36
C ALA A 13 -25.50 -5.55 12.28
N PHE A 14 -24.60 -6.31 12.92
CA PHE A 14 -24.83 -7.05 14.18
C PHE A 14 -23.45 -7.51 14.71
N ALA A 15 -22.86 -6.85 15.72
CA ALA A 15 -23.04 -7.02 17.17
C ALA A 15 -22.33 -8.25 17.77
N ALA A 16 -21.28 -7.99 18.57
CA ALA A 16 -20.81 -8.73 19.75
C ALA A 16 -19.50 -8.04 20.20
N GLY A 17 -19.21 -7.71 21.46
CA GLY A 17 -19.84 -7.95 22.74
C GLY A 17 -18.84 -7.44 23.78
N CYS A 18 -19.31 -6.64 24.72
CA CYS A 18 -18.55 -6.18 25.89
C CYS A 18 -18.57 -7.28 26.98
N ASP A 19 -17.61 -7.18 27.92
CA ASP A 19 -17.55 -7.73 29.30
C ASP A 19 -16.43 -8.75 29.63
N SER A 20 -15.49 -8.27 30.47
CA SER A 20 -15.00 -8.80 31.78
C SER A 20 -14.31 -10.18 31.86
N ASP A 21 -13.27 -10.49 32.65
CA ASP A 21 -12.51 -9.87 33.76
C ASP A 21 -11.22 -10.75 33.98
N PRO A 22 -10.27 -10.41 34.88
CA PRO A 22 -8.93 -10.98 34.99
C PRO A 22 -8.83 -12.17 35.95
N GLN A 23 -7.80 -13.00 35.79
CA GLN A 23 -7.17 -13.71 36.92
C GLN A 23 -5.67 -13.93 36.71
N GLN A 24 -4.92 -13.52 37.74
CA GLN A 24 -3.55 -13.90 38.03
C GLN A 24 -3.46 -15.40 38.38
N GLN A 25 -2.34 -16.03 38.05
CA GLN A 25 -1.69 -16.99 38.97
C GLN A 25 -0.18 -17.04 38.70
N LEU A 26 0.58 -16.62 39.72
CA LEU A 26 1.99 -16.99 39.97
C LEU A 26 2.08 -18.54 40.07
N ILE A 27 3.21 -19.23 39.87
CA ILE A 27 4.41 -19.34 40.74
C ILE A 27 5.44 -20.29 40.03
N SER A 28 6.74 -19.93 40.10
CA SER A 28 8.04 -20.69 40.25
C SER A 28 8.21 -22.17 39.80
N ASN A 29 9.39 -22.78 39.59
CA ASN A 29 10.82 -22.45 39.52
C ASN A 29 11.57 -23.69 38.98
N ASP A 30 12.77 -23.46 38.43
CA ASP A 30 13.99 -24.30 38.41
C ASP A 30 14.09 -25.64 37.64
N GLY A 31 15.31 -25.88 37.10
CA GLY A 31 15.86 -27.24 37.01
C GLY A 31 16.40 -27.75 35.65
N THR A 32 17.47 -27.12 35.15
CA THR A 32 18.67 -27.76 34.52
C THR A 32 18.58 -28.89 33.47
N GLN A 33 19.23 -28.56 32.33
CA GLN A 33 20.25 -29.32 31.57
C GLN A 33 19.90 -30.15 30.32
N SER A 34 20.42 -29.60 29.21
CA SER A 34 21.23 -30.25 28.16
C SER A 34 20.63 -31.39 27.36
N ARG A 35 20.32 -31.10 26.09
CA ARG A 35 20.81 -31.94 25.00
C ARG A 35 21.07 -31.12 23.74
N LEU A 36 22.33 -31.19 23.30
CA LEU A 36 22.78 -30.82 21.96
C LEU A 36 21.85 -31.37 20.88
N GLY A 37 21.55 -30.55 19.88
CA GLY A 37 20.97 -31.04 18.63
C GLY A 37 20.42 -29.91 17.77
N LYS A 38 21.25 -29.46 16.81
CA LYS A 38 20.91 -28.58 15.68
C LYS A 38 20.52 -27.15 16.05
N THR A 39 21.51 -26.27 16.05
CA THR A 39 21.32 -25.02 15.32
C THR A 39 21.09 -25.40 13.86
N ASP A 40 19.83 -25.62 13.48
CA ASP A 40 19.47 -25.49 12.09
C ASP A 40 19.71 -24.02 11.77
N SER A 41 20.86 -23.79 11.15
CA SER A 41 21.18 -22.57 10.43
C SER A 41 20.09 -22.35 9.38
N SER A 42 19.02 -21.66 9.73
CA SER A 42 18.20 -20.99 8.73
C SER A 42 19.09 -19.89 8.15
N ALA A 43 19.62 -20.16 6.96
CA ALA A 43 20.41 -19.21 6.19
C ALA A 43 19.68 -17.87 6.12
N PRO A 44 20.31 -16.74 6.47
CA PRO A 44 19.76 -15.44 6.14
C PRO A 44 20.06 -15.17 4.66
N GLY A 45 19.06 -15.14 3.79
CA GLY A 45 19.22 -14.43 2.50
C GLY A 45 18.41 -14.86 1.28
N THR A 46 17.80 -16.06 1.25
CA THR A 46 17.09 -16.52 0.03
C THR A 46 15.65 -16.03 -0.06
N ASP A 47 14.97 -15.97 1.07
CA ASP A 47 13.51 -15.83 1.13
C ASP A 47 13.07 -14.38 0.87
N ALA A 48 13.87 -13.42 1.35
CA ALA A 48 13.61 -11.99 1.14
C ALA A 48 13.84 -11.57 -0.32
N THR A 49 14.85 -12.13 -0.99
CA THR A 49 15.14 -11.83 -2.40
C THR A 49 14.05 -12.40 -3.31
N GLY A 50 13.62 -13.64 -3.06
CA GLY A 50 12.52 -14.27 -3.80
C GLY A 50 11.18 -13.55 -3.66
N ALA A 51 10.87 -13.03 -2.46
CA ALA A 51 9.69 -12.21 -2.22
C ALA A 51 9.71 -10.90 -3.03
N VAL A 52 10.85 -10.20 -3.06
CA VAL A 52 11.02 -8.96 -3.84
C VAL A 52 10.87 -9.23 -5.34
N ASP A 53 11.52 -10.27 -5.88
CA ASP A 53 11.39 -10.64 -7.29
C ASP A 53 9.95 -11.00 -7.67
N THR A 54 9.22 -11.65 -6.75
CA THR A 54 7.79 -11.95 -6.93
C THR A 54 6.94 -10.70 -6.88
N ALA A 55 7.22 -9.77 -5.97
CA ALA A 55 6.54 -8.48 -5.90
C ALA A 55 6.75 -7.64 -7.17
N ILE A 56 7.96 -7.62 -7.74
CA ILE A 56 8.24 -6.94 -9.01
C ILE A 56 7.39 -7.52 -10.15
N ARG A 57 7.32 -8.86 -10.24
CA ARG A 57 6.47 -9.55 -11.23
C ARG A 57 4.99 -9.25 -11.02
N LEU A 58 4.54 -9.13 -9.78
CA LEU A 58 3.18 -8.75 -9.42
C LEU A 58 2.85 -7.33 -9.86
N VAL A 59 3.73 -6.35 -9.56
CA VAL A 59 3.57 -4.95 -10.00
C VAL A 59 3.47 -4.87 -11.54
N ALA A 60 4.29 -5.65 -12.25
CA ALA A 60 4.21 -5.73 -13.71
C ALA A 60 2.89 -6.36 -14.19
N ALA A 61 2.43 -7.45 -13.57
CA ALA A 61 1.18 -8.13 -13.93
C ALA A 61 -0.06 -7.24 -13.70
N LEU A 62 -0.04 -6.39 -12.68
CA LEU A 62 -1.06 -5.37 -12.41
C LEU A 62 -1.05 -4.21 -13.41
N GLN A 63 -0.14 -4.23 -14.39
CA GLN A 63 0.05 -3.18 -15.39
C GLN A 63 0.31 -1.81 -14.75
N MET A 64 1.01 -1.79 -13.61
CA MET A 64 1.22 -0.56 -12.88
C MET A 64 1.99 0.49 -13.69
N ASP A 65 2.89 0.07 -14.58
CA ASP A 65 3.60 1.01 -15.45
C ASP A 65 2.65 1.84 -16.33
N ALA A 66 1.60 1.20 -16.88
CA ALA A 66 0.59 1.83 -17.72
C ALA A 66 -0.45 2.61 -16.91
N ARG A 67 -0.79 2.14 -15.70
CA ARG A 67 -1.82 2.74 -14.83
C ARG A 67 -1.28 3.82 -13.89
N TYR A 68 0.05 3.96 -13.78
CA TYR A 68 0.70 4.82 -12.80
C TYR A 68 0.25 6.28 -12.90
N ALA A 69 0.23 6.85 -14.10
CA ALA A 69 -0.17 8.24 -14.30
C ALA A 69 -1.60 8.51 -13.81
N THR A 70 -2.55 7.62 -14.15
CA THR A 70 -3.94 7.72 -13.71
C THR A 70 -4.06 7.61 -12.18
N ARG A 71 -3.28 6.74 -11.54
CA ARG A 71 -3.27 6.63 -10.07
C ARG A 71 -2.68 7.87 -9.40
N VAL A 72 -1.59 8.42 -9.94
CA VAL A 72 -1.02 9.70 -9.47
C VAL A 72 -2.07 10.80 -9.55
N ASP A 73 -2.78 10.90 -10.67
CA ASP A 73 -3.83 11.90 -10.88
C ASP A 73 -4.96 11.74 -9.84
N ALA A 74 -5.38 10.50 -9.57
CA ALA A 74 -6.39 10.21 -8.55
C ALA A 74 -5.93 10.58 -7.13
N VAL A 75 -4.68 10.30 -6.77
CA VAL A 75 -4.12 10.66 -5.44
C VAL A 75 -3.99 12.17 -5.29
N ILE A 76 -3.53 12.88 -6.32
CA ILE A 76 -3.48 14.35 -6.30
C ILE A 76 -4.88 14.93 -6.15
N GLU A 77 -5.87 14.43 -6.90
CA GLU A 77 -7.25 14.89 -6.80
C GLU A 77 -7.82 14.68 -5.39
N ALA A 78 -7.66 13.47 -4.85
CA ALA A 78 -8.13 13.12 -3.51
C ALA A 78 -7.47 13.98 -2.40
N THR A 79 -6.29 14.54 -2.66
CA THR A 79 -5.53 15.33 -1.70
C THR A 79 -5.73 16.83 -1.82
N ARG A 80 -6.37 17.36 -2.87
CA ARG A 80 -6.45 18.83 -3.10
C ARG A 80 -6.95 19.63 -1.88
N SER A 81 -7.78 19.02 -1.04
CA SER A 81 -8.31 19.62 0.20
C SER A 81 -7.41 19.48 1.43
N HIS A 82 -6.22 18.87 1.32
CA HIS A 82 -5.32 18.62 2.45
C HIS A 82 -4.35 19.79 2.66
N PRO A 83 -4.57 20.66 3.66
CA PRO A 83 -3.78 21.87 3.85
C PRO A 83 -2.32 21.60 4.24
N ARG A 84 -2.02 20.39 4.77
CA ARG A 84 -0.65 19.98 5.09
C ARG A 84 0.20 19.67 3.86
N LEU A 85 -0.43 19.24 2.75
CA LEU A 85 0.26 18.95 1.50
C LEU A 85 0.34 20.19 0.62
N TRP A 86 -0.74 20.96 0.60
CA TRP A 86 -0.90 22.10 -0.29
C TRP A 86 -0.92 23.39 0.52
N SER A 87 0.24 23.71 1.10
CA SER A 87 0.43 24.98 1.81
C SER A 87 0.77 26.09 0.83
N GLY A 88 0.47 27.33 1.24
CA GLY A 88 0.96 28.52 0.56
C GLY A 88 -0.13 29.48 0.12
N ARG A 89 0.21 30.41 -0.77
CA ARG A 89 -0.77 31.41 -1.25
C ARG A 89 -2.00 30.72 -1.87
N GLU A 90 -3.18 31.10 -1.37
CA GLU A 90 -4.51 30.67 -1.85
C GLU A 90 -4.87 31.41 -3.14
N ASN A 91 -4.10 31.18 -4.19
CA ASN A 91 -4.43 31.58 -5.56
C ASN A 91 -4.68 30.33 -6.40
N ALA A 92 -5.77 30.32 -7.18
CA ALA A 92 -6.13 29.21 -8.06
C ALA A 92 -5.00 28.84 -9.03
N ASP A 93 -4.33 29.83 -9.63
CA ASP A 93 -3.22 29.57 -10.57
C ASP A 93 -2.03 28.91 -9.88
N THR A 94 -1.70 29.33 -8.65
CA THR A 94 -0.61 28.76 -7.87
C THR A 94 -0.96 27.35 -7.38
N ALA A 95 -2.23 27.10 -7.03
CA ALA A 95 -2.69 25.76 -6.66
C ALA A 95 -2.58 24.78 -7.84
N GLU A 96 -3.07 25.16 -9.02
CA GLU A 96 -2.95 24.31 -10.22
C GLU A 96 -1.49 24.11 -10.63
N LEU A 97 -0.63 25.12 -10.45
CA LEU A 97 0.80 24.96 -10.67
C LEU A 97 1.42 23.92 -9.73
N ARG A 98 1.07 23.93 -8.42
CA ARG A 98 1.53 22.91 -7.46
C ARG A 98 1.12 21.51 -7.90
N TYR A 99 -0.14 21.31 -8.29
CA TYR A 99 -0.63 20.00 -8.73
C TYR A 99 0.10 19.51 -9.98
N LYS A 100 0.32 20.41 -10.95
CA LYS A 100 1.08 20.09 -12.17
C LYS A 100 2.52 19.70 -11.84
N LEU A 101 3.22 20.48 -11.01
CA LEU A 101 4.60 20.20 -10.61
C LEU A 101 4.70 18.88 -9.84
N ALA A 102 3.80 18.62 -8.88
CA ALA A 102 3.74 17.35 -8.15
C ALA A 102 3.56 16.16 -9.10
N ARG A 103 2.61 16.27 -10.05
CA ARG A 103 2.38 15.24 -11.07
C ARG A 103 3.64 14.98 -11.89
N GLU A 104 4.26 16.02 -12.43
CA GLU A 104 5.47 15.89 -13.25
C GLU A 104 6.63 15.25 -12.47
N THR A 105 6.83 15.65 -11.22
CA THR A 105 7.87 15.08 -10.35
C THR A 105 7.60 13.61 -10.05
N LEU A 106 6.36 13.24 -9.73
CA LEU A 106 5.99 11.85 -9.47
C LEU A 106 6.12 10.97 -10.72
N LEU A 107 5.79 11.48 -11.91
CA LEU A 107 6.00 10.77 -13.18
C LEU A 107 7.48 10.53 -13.47
N LYS A 108 8.35 11.51 -13.21
CA LYS A 108 9.82 11.33 -13.33
C LYS A 108 10.35 10.30 -12.34
N ARG A 109 9.76 10.21 -11.14
CA ARG A 109 10.13 9.24 -10.09
C ARG A 109 9.45 7.87 -10.24
N LYS A 110 8.66 7.63 -11.31
CA LYS A 110 7.92 6.36 -11.52
C LYS A 110 8.75 5.09 -11.24
N PRO A 111 9.97 4.90 -11.78
CA PRO A 111 10.73 3.68 -11.54
C PRO A 111 11.06 3.47 -10.05
N GLN A 112 11.40 4.54 -9.33
CA GLN A 112 11.65 4.48 -7.90
C GLN A 112 10.39 4.11 -7.12
N VAL A 113 9.27 4.78 -7.40
CA VAL A 113 7.99 4.55 -6.69
C VAL A 113 7.49 3.12 -6.92
N LEU A 114 7.61 2.58 -8.14
CA LEU A 114 7.24 1.18 -8.42
C LEU A 114 8.17 0.17 -7.74
N ASN A 115 9.45 0.50 -7.57
CA ASN A 115 10.37 -0.31 -6.78
C ASN A 115 10.00 -0.28 -5.29
N ASP A 116 9.66 0.90 -4.75
CA ASP A 116 9.23 1.06 -3.36
C ASP A 116 7.93 0.29 -3.08
N VAL A 117 7.01 0.25 -4.05
CA VAL A 117 5.83 -0.64 -4.01
C VAL A 117 6.26 -2.10 -3.87
N ALA A 118 7.15 -2.58 -4.73
CA ALA A 118 7.57 -3.97 -4.70
C ALA A 118 8.26 -4.32 -3.37
N GLN A 119 9.11 -3.43 -2.85
CA GLN A 119 9.74 -3.58 -1.55
C GLN A 119 8.72 -3.63 -0.41
N ARG A 120 7.72 -2.74 -0.41
CA ARG A 120 6.68 -2.72 0.63
C ARG A 120 5.80 -3.97 0.59
N LEU A 121 5.46 -4.45 -0.61
CA LEU A 121 4.72 -5.71 -0.77
C LEU A 121 5.55 -6.90 -0.25
N ALA A 122 6.83 -6.99 -0.60
CA ALA A 122 7.70 -8.08 -0.17
C ALA A 122 8.04 -8.05 1.33
N SER A 123 8.06 -6.86 1.96
CA SER A 123 8.25 -6.76 3.41
C SER A 123 6.98 -7.06 4.21
N THR A 124 5.81 -6.89 3.59
CA THR A 124 4.51 -7.12 4.22
C THR A 124 4.03 -8.56 4.03
N TYR A 125 4.28 -9.15 2.87
CA TYR A 125 3.79 -10.47 2.47
C TYR A 125 4.94 -11.41 2.15
N GLY A 126 4.79 -12.68 2.52
CA GLY A 126 5.73 -13.72 2.13
C GLY A 126 5.70 -13.99 0.62
N GLU A 127 6.76 -14.61 0.11
CA GLU A 127 6.85 -14.98 -1.31
C GLU A 127 5.66 -15.87 -1.74
N SER A 128 5.26 -16.84 -0.91
CA SER A 128 4.14 -17.76 -1.20
C SER A 128 2.84 -17.03 -1.47
N ASP A 129 2.52 -16.02 -0.66
CA ASP A 129 1.24 -15.29 -0.75
C ASP A 129 1.22 -14.40 -1.99
N LEU A 130 2.37 -13.80 -2.31
CA LEU A 130 2.55 -13.02 -3.53
C LEU A 130 2.48 -13.90 -4.78
N GLN A 131 3.02 -15.12 -4.73
CA GLN A 131 2.92 -16.09 -5.82
C GLN A 131 1.48 -16.57 -6.02
N ASP A 132 0.74 -16.84 -4.94
CA ASP A 132 -0.67 -17.22 -5.00
C ASP A 132 -1.52 -16.09 -5.61
N TYR A 133 -1.29 -14.85 -5.18
CA TYR A 133 -2.00 -13.72 -5.76
C TYR A 133 -1.66 -13.52 -7.25
N LEU A 134 -0.40 -13.70 -7.64
CA LEU A 134 0.02 -13.65 -9.04
C LEU A 134 -0.66 -14.75 -9.87
N ALA A 135 -0.88 -15.94 -9.31
CA ALA A 135 -1.62 -17.01 -9.97
C ALA A 135 -3.11 -16.65 -10.15
N HIS A 136 -3.73 -16.03 -9.14
CA HIS A 136 -5.11 -15.53 -9.21
C HIS A 136 -5.29 -14.48 -10.30
N LEU A 137 -4.37 -13.51 -10.38
CA LEU A 137 -4.34 -12.49 -11.45
C LEU A 137 -4.30 -13.12 -12.85
N LYS A 138 -3.43 -14.12 -13.07
CA LYS A 138 -3.35 -14.82 -14.36
C LYS A 138 -4.62 -15.59 -14.71
N SER A 139 -5.37 -16.04 -13.70
CA SER A 139 -6.65 -16.72 -13.89
C SER A 139 -7.85 -15.77 -14.06
N GLY A 140 -7.64 -14.44 -13.98
CA GLY A 140 -8.70 -13.44 -14.07
C GLY A 140 -9.58 -13.33 -12.82
N ARG A 141 -9.14 -13.88 -11.69
CA ARG A 141 -9.86 -13.91 -10.40
C ARG A 141 -9.22 -13.01 -9.35
N GLU A 142 -8.76 -11.84 -9.79
CA GLU A 142 -8.08 -10.86 -8.92
C GLU A 142 -8.94 -10.48 -7.71
N ALA A 143 -10.21 -10.15 -7.95
CA ALA A 143 -11.13 -9.63 -6.93
C ALA A 143 -11.48 -10.66 -5.83
N ASP A 144 -11.28 -11.96 -6.10
CA ASP A 144 -11.60 -13.04 -5.16
C ASP A 144 -10.49 -13.27 -4.13
N HIS A 145 -9.30 -12.69 -4.34
CA HIS A 145 -8.14 -12.94 -3.50
C HIS A 145 -8.15 -12.06 -2.24
N PRO A 146 -7.86 -12.62 -1.03
CA PRO A 146 -7.88 -11.85 0.22
C PRO A 146 -6.89 -10.67 0.25
N LEU A 147 -5.81 -10.74 -0.54
CA LEU A 147 -4.82 -9.66 -0.62
C LEU A 147 -5.21 -8.52 -1.58
N ALA A 148 -6.23 -8.67 -2.42
CA ALA A 148 -6.50 -7.71 -3.49
C ALA A 148 -6.68 -6.28 -2.98
N SER A 149 -7.51 -6.09 -1.96
CA SER A 149 -7.73 -4.77 -1.35
C SER A 149 -6.48 -4.22 -0.67
N ASN A 150 -5.67 -5.07 -0.03
CA ASN A 150 -4.49 -4.59 0.69
C ASN A 150 -3.34 -4.26 -0.27
N VAL A 151 -3.21 -4.99 -1.38
CA VAL A 151 -2.27 -4.66 -2.45
C VAL A 151 -2.66 -3.33 -3.09
N ASP A 152 -3.94 -3.13 -3.41
CA ASP A 152 -4.41 -1.86 -3.97
C ASP A 152 -4.19 -0.66 -3.03
N ARG A 153 -4.45 -0.86 -1.73
CA ARG A 153 -4.10 0.11 -0.69
C ARG A 153 -2.60 0.39 -0.66
N THR A 154 -1.76 -0.64 -0.66
CA THR A 154 -0.29 -0.49 -0.65
C THR A 154 0.20 0.35 -1.83
N LEU A 155 -0.37 0.13 -3.02
CA LEU A 155 -0.04 0.92 -4.22
C LEU A 155 -0.37 2.40 -4.02
N THR A 156 -1.54 2.68 -3.46
CA THR A 156 -1.99 4.05 -3.18
C THR A 156 -1.16 4.72 -2.10
N ASP A 157 -0.85 4.00 -1.01
CA ASP A 157 -0.08 4.50 0.12
C ASP A 157 1.35 4.87 -0.29
N VAL A 158 1.99 4.08 -1.16
CA VAL A 158 3.35 4.41 -1.63
C VAL A 158 3.34 5.64 -2.54
N ILE A 159 2.32 5.82 -3.39
CA ILE A 159 2.17 7.04 -4.19
C ILE A 159 1.89 8.25 -3.29
N TRP A 160 1.08 8.08 -2.24
CA TRP A 160 0.83 9.08 -1.24
C TRP A 160 2.12 9.50 -0.52
N ASP A 161 2.92 8.54 -0.05
CA ASP A 161 4.19 8.81 0.61
C ASP A 161 5.16 9.55 -0.31
N ALA A 162 5.22 9.15 -1.58
CA ALA A 162 5.99 9.85 -2.60
C ALA A 162 5.49 11.28 -2.80
N LEU A 163 4.17 11.49 -2.81
CA LEU A 163 3.57 12.83 -2.89
C LEU A 163 3.95 13.69 -1.68
N MET A 164 3.87 13.15 -0.46
CA MET A 164 4.28 13.87 0.75
C MET A 164 5.73 14.31 0.67
N MET A 165 6.63 13.44 0.20
CA MET A 165 8.06 13.76 0.08
C MET A 165 8.34 14.88 -0.93
N VAL A 166 7.59 14.96 -2.02
CA VAL A 166 7.81 16.00 -3.06
C VAL A 166 7.03 17.29 -2.79
N SER A 167 6.06 17.27 -1.89
CA SER A 167 5.17 18.41 -1.63
C SER A 167 5.91 19.69 -1.21
N VAL A 168 6.96 19.56 -0.40
CA VAL A 168 7.79 20.71 0.04
C VAL A 168 8.47 21.37 -1.15
N GLU A 169 9.20 20.60 -1.94
CA GLU A 169 9.89 21.07 -3.16
C GLU A 169 8.91 21.73 -4.14
N VAL A 170 7.74 21.12 -4.32
CA VAL A 170 6.69 21.62 -5.21
C VAL A 170 6.11 22.95 -4.70
N ASN A 171 5.90 23.08 -3.40
CA ASN A 171 5.37 24.30 -2.80
C ASN A 171 6.37 25.46 -2.93
N GLU A 172 7.65 25.20 -2.69
CA GLU A 172 8.73 26.19 -2.87
C GLU A 172 8.82 26.66 -4.34
N GLN A 173 8.82 25.71 -5.28
CA GLN A 173 8.86 26.02 -6.72
C GLN A 173 7.64 26.82 -7.19
N ALA A 174 6.44 26.47 -6.72
CA ALA A 174 5.22 27.18 -7.11
C ALA A 174 5.16 28.60 -6.56
N GLU A 175 5.84 28.87 -5.44
CA GLU A 175 5.91 30.20 -4.84
C GLU A 175 7.06 31.06 -5.38
N GLY A 176 7.98 30.46 -6.15
CA GLY A 176 9.09 31.16 -6.81
C GLY A 176 10.24 31.53 -5.87
N TRP A 177 10.50 30.69 -4.86
CA TRP A 177 11.64 30.80 -3.94
C TRP A 177 12.91 30.20 -4.55
#